data_AF-A0A2X3F4G8-F1
#
_entry.id   AF-A0A2X3F4G8-F1
#
_cell.length_a   1.000
_cell.length_b   1.000
_cell.length_c   1.000
_cell.angle_alpha   90.00
_cell.angle_beta   90.00
_cell.angle_gamma   90.00
#
_symmetry.space_group_name_H-M   'P 1'
#
loop_
_entity.id
_entity.type
_entity.pdbx_description
1 polymer ?
#
loop_
_entity_poly.entity_id
_entity_poly.type
_entity_poly.pdbx_seq_one_letter_code
_entity_poly.pdbx_strand_id
1 'polypeptide(L)'
;MPSRPPFRAFYKNVYAHTAGGGKFLGILQVKKRQPADEGRQGQAALLALATYSELKNIILVDEDVDIFDSDDILWAMTTRMQGDVSITTIPGIRGHQLDPSQTPEYSPSIRGNGISCKTIFDCTVPWALKSHFERAPFADVDPRPFAPEYFARLEKKPG
;
A
#
# COMPACT_ATOMS: atom_id res chain seq x y z
N MET A 1 -4.74 38.15 -7.97
CA MET A 1 -4.03 36.89 -8.25
C MET A 1 -4.97 35.74 -7.91
N PRO A 2 -5.32 34.83 -8.83
CA PRO A 2 -6.14 33.68 -8.49
C PRO A 2 -5.38 32.77 -7.51
N SER A 3 -6.05 32.37 -6.42
CA SER A 3 -5.52 31.45 -5.43
C SER A 3 -5.13 30.13 -6.12
N ARG A 4 -3.88 29.70 -5.91
CA ARG A 4 -3.39 28.42 -6.40
C ARG A 4 -4.32 27.32 -5.85
N PRO A 5 -4.92 26.44 -6.69
CA PRO A 5 -5.74 25.36 -6.18
C PRO A 5 -4.92 24.51 -5.20
N PRO A 6 -5.55 23.96 -4.13
CA PRO A 6 -4.84 23.18 -3.13
C PRO A 6 -4.08 22.05 -3.83
N PHE A 7 -2.82 21.87 -3.44
CA PHE A 7 -1.93 20.87 -4.02
C PHE A 7 -2.52 19.47 -3.78
N ARG A 8 -3.24 18.93 -4.77
CA ARG A 8 -3.84 17.58 -4.67
C ARG A 8 -2.72 16.56 -4.83
N ALA A 9 -2.03 16.16 -3.78
CA ALA A 9 -0.87 15.26 -3.87
C ALA A 9 -1.22 13.88 -4.49
N PHE A 10 -0.32 13.33 -5.32
CA PHE A 10 -0.40 11.96 -5.84
C PHE A 10 -0.23 10.94 -4.72
N TYR A 11 0.72 11.20 -3.82
CA TYR A 11 0.93 10.40 -2.63
C TYR A 11 -0.02 10.84 -1.52
N LYS A 12 -0.72 9.90 -0.90
CA LYS A 12 -1.74 10.19 0.12
C LYS A 12 -1.27 9.82 1.52
N ASN A 13 -0.75 8.60 1.69
CA ASN A 13 -0.30 8.13 3.00
C ASN A 13 0.65 6.92 2.87
N VAL A 14 1.28 6.53 3.97
CA VAL A 14 2.18 5.39 4.07
C VAL A 14 2.00 4.65 5.38
N TYR A 15 2.08 3.33 5.33
CA TYR A 15 2.10 2.49 6.51
C TYR A 15 3.25 1.50 6.48
N ALA A 16 4.13 1.60 7.47
CA ALA A 16 5.12 0.56 7.75
C ALA A 16 4.42 -0.54 8.55
N HIS A 17 3.94 -1.57 7.85
CA HIS A 17 2.98 -2.51 8.39
C HIS A 17 3.54 -3.28 9.59
N THR A 18 2.72 -3.47 10.65
CA THR A 18 3.15 -4.14 11.88
C THR A 18 3.60 -5.59 11.65
N ALA A 19 2.99 -6.30 10.70
CA ALA A 19 3.43 -7.63 10.27
C ALA A 19 4.88 -7.67 9.72
N GLY A 20 5.40 -6.54 9.23
CA GLY A 20 6.80 -6.38 8.84
C GLY A 20 7.68 -5.78 9.93
N GLY A 21 7.20 -5.70 11.18
CA GLY A 21 7.89 -5.06 12.30
C GLY A 21 8.16 -3.57 12.08
N GLY A 22 7.37 -2.90 11.23
CA GLY A 22 7.63 -1.51 10.82
C GLY A 22 8.83 -1.33 9.88
N LYS A 23 9.37 -2.42 9.31
CA LYS A 23 10.60 -2.39 8.48
C LYS A 23 10.44 -3.11 7.14
N PHE A 24 9.87 -4.31 7.12
CA PHE A 24 9.95 -5.20 5.96
C PHE A 24 8.80 -5.06 4.96
N LEU A 25 7.64 -4.56 5.39
CA LEU A 25 6.45 -4.41 4.56
C LEU A 25 5.98 -2.95 4.57
N GLY A 26 5.97 -2.32 3.41
CA GLY A 26 5.46 -0.98 3.21
C GLY A 26 4.15 -0.99 2.42
N ILE A 27 3.14 -0.28 2.92
CA ILE A 27 1.88 -0.04 2.21
C ILE A 27 1.86 1.42 1.78
N LEU A 28 1.74 1.67 0.48
CA LEU A 28 1.75 3.00 -0.11
C LEU A 28 0.37 3.32 -0.66
N GLN A 29 -0.25 4.38 -0.15
CA GLN A 29 -1.54 4.87 -0.63
C GLN A 29 -1.34 6.00 -1.64
N VAL A 30 -1.86 5.83 -2.85
CA VAL A 30 -1.73 6.81 -3.95
C VAL A 30 -3.09 7.21 -4.50
N LYS A 31 -3.14 8.34 -5.19
CA LYS A 31 -4.30 8.84 -5.92
C LYS A 31 -3.90 9.22 -7.33
N LYS A 32 -4.25 8.39 -8.31
CA LYS A 32 -4.12 8.72 -9.73
C LYS A 32 -5.17 9.80 -10.06
N ARG A 33 -4.74 10.98 -10.53
CA ARG A 33 -5.62 12.15 -10.77
C ARG A 33 -5.80 12.49 -12.24
N GLN A 34 -4.88 12.01 -13.07
CA GLN A 34 -4.80 12.27 -14.50
C GLN A 34 -4.13 11.08 -15.19
N PRO A 35 -4.28 10.93 -16.52
CA PRO A 35 -3.66 9.82 -17.26
C PRO A 35 -2.15 9.70 -17.03
N ALA A 36 -1.45 10.83 -16.90
CA ALA A 36 -0.01 10.88 -16.66
C ALA A 36 0.43 10.43 -15.25
N ASP A 37 -0.51 10.13 -14.34
CA ASP A 37 -0.20 9.50 -13.05
C ASP A 37 -0.09 7.98 -13.17
N GLU A 38 -0.58 7.36 -14.26
CA GLU A 38 -0.36 5.94 -14.54
C GLU A 38 1.14 5.64 -14.70
N GLY A 39 1.60 4.53 -14.12
CA GLY A 39 3.02 4.18 -14.00
C GLY A 39 3.77 4.88 -12.85
N ARG A 40 3.24 5.97 -12.28
CA ARG A 40 3.91 6.66 -11.14
C ARG A 40 3.82 5.87 -9.84
N GLN A 41 2.89 4.93 -9.72
CA GLN A 41 2.79 4.06 -8.54
C GLN A 41 4.02 3.14 -8.43
N GLY A 42 4.50 2.61 -9.56
CA GLY A 42 5.76 1.85 -9.62
C GLY A 42 6.95 2.73 -9.23
N GLN A 43 7.00 3.97 -9.73
CA GLN A 43 8.03 4.94 -9.33
C GLN A 43 8.02 5.21 -7.82
N ALA A 44 6.84 5.34 -7.21
CA ALA A 44 6.71 5.52 -5.76
C ALA A 44 7.23 4.31 -4.97
N ALA A 45 6.95 3.09 -5.43
CA ALA A 45 7.49 1.87 -4.82
C ALA A 45 9.02 1.80 -4.93
N LEU A 46 9.60 2.14 -6.08
CA LEU A 46 11.06 2.20 -6.26
C LEU A 46 11.70 3.24 -5.34
N LEU A 47 11.08 4.42 -5.18
CA LEU A 47 11.55 5.44 -4.24
C LEU A 47 11.51 4.96 -2.80
N ALA A 48 10.46 4.26 -2.37
CA ALA A 48 10.38 3.68 -1.04
C ALA A 48 11.50 2.64 -0.81
N LEU A 49 11.71 1.73 -1.77
CA LEU A 49 12.77 0.72 -1.72
C LEU A 49 14.19 1.33 -1.69
N ALA A 50 14.39 2.45 -2.38
CA ALA A 50 15.66 3.19 -2.37
C ALA A 50 15.87 3.98 -1.08
N THR A 51 14.79 4.52 -0.49
CA THR A 51 14.84 5.32 0.73
C THR A 51 15.05 4.44 1.96
N TYR A 52 14.40 3.27 2.01
CA TYR A 52 14.51 2.33 3.12
C TYR A 52 14.96 0.96 2.62
N SER A 53 16.27 0.75 2.62
CA SER A 53 16.91 -0.43 2.03
C SER A 53 16.51 -1.76 2.68
N GLU A 54 15.96 -1.74 3.89
CA GLU A 54 15.54 -2.96 4.60
C GLU A 54 14.09 -3.37 4.26
N LEU A 55 13.34 -2.55 3.52
CA LEU A 55 12.03 -2.95 2.97
C LEU A 55 12.22 -4.17 2.06
N LYS A 56 11.35 -5.16 2.24
CA LYS A 56 11.30 -6.38 1.43
C LYS A 56 10.20 -6.30 0.39
N ASN A 57 8.97 -6.01 0.84
CA ASN A 57 7.80 -5.97 -0.03
C ASN A 57 7.09 -4.61 0.06
N ILE A 58 6.51 -4.18 -1.07
CA ILE A 58 5.66 -3.00 -1.18
C ILE A 58 4.29 -3.41 -1.72
N ILE A 59 3.22 -2.91 -1.12
CA ILE A 59 1.86 -3.00 -1.65
C ILE A 59 1.38 -1.58 -1.97
N LEU A 60 0.95 -1.36 -3.22
CA LEU A 60 0.40 -0.09 -3.68
C LEU A 60 -1.13 -0.20 -3.73
N VAL A 61 -1.84 0.77 -3.14
CA VAL A 61 -3.31 0.83 -3.15
C VAL A 61 -3.82 2.24 -3.47
N ASP A 62 -5.04 2.34 -3.97
CA ASP A 62 -5.72 3.63 -4.23
C ASP A 62 -6.18 4.32 -2.92
N GLU A 63 -6.65 5.57 -3.03
CA GLU A 63 -7.05 6.41 -1.90
C GLU A 63 -8.31 5.95 -1.15
N ASP A 64 -9.05 4.99 -1.70
CA ASP A 64 -10.28 4.43 -1.15
C ASP A 64 -10.06 3.11 -0.41
N VAL A 65 -8.81 2.73 -0.18
CA VAL A 65 -8.39 1.60 0.65
C VAL A 65 -7.78 2.13 1.95
N ASP A 66 -8.29 1.68 3.09
CA ASP A 66 -7.67 1.96 4.39
C ASP A 66 -6.38 1.13 4.53
N ILE A 67 -5.24 1.81 4.53
CA ILE A 67 -3.93 1.15 4.66
C ILE A 67 -3.63 0.66 6.06
N PHE A 68 -4.42 1.00 7.07
CA PHE A 68 -4.22 0.51 8.43
C PHE A 68 -5.09 -0.72 8.74
N ASP A 69 -6.04 -1.05 7.86
CA ASP A 69 -6.85 -2.25 7.91
C ASP A 69 -6.26 -3.33 6.98
N SER A 70 -5.71 -4.39 7.57
CA SER A 70 -5.15 -5.50 6.82
C SER A 70 -6.20 -6.21 5.95
N ASP A 71 -7.47 -6.23 6.35
CA ASP A 71 -8.53 -6.86 5.57
C ASP A 71 -8.82 -6.04 4.30
N ASP A 72 -8.78 -4.70 4.38
CA ASP A 72 -8.98 -3.82 3.22
C ASP A 72 -7.78 -3.87 2.25
N ILE A 73 -6.57 -4.06 2.77
CA ILE A 73 -5.38 -4.35 1.96
C ILE A 73 -5.56 -5.67 1.20
N LEU A 74 -5.97 -6.74 1.88
CA LEU A 74 -6.20 -8.06 1.26
C LEU A 74 -7.35 -8.03 0.26
N TRP A 75 -8.39 -7.22 0.50
CA TRP A 75 -9.46 -6.97 -0.47
C TRP A 75 -8.91 -6.33 -1.76
N ALA A 76 -8.03 -5.34 -1.66
CA ALA A 76 -7.38 -4.74 -2.83
C ALA A 76 -6.53 -5.76 -3.59
N MET A 77 -5.73 -6.57 -2.88
CA MET A 77 -4.96 -7.66 -3.49
C MET A 77 -5.85 -8.70 -4.19
N THR A 78 -7.06 -8.92 -3.70
CA THR A 78 -7.98 -9.92 -4.25
C THR A 78 -8.73 -9.41 -5.47
N THR A 79 -9.18 -8.16 -5.44
CA THR A 79 -10.13 -7.63 -6.44
C THR A 79 -9.51 -6.68 -7.45
N ARG A 80 -8.30 -6.16 -7.20
CA ARG A 80 -7.61 -5.18 -8.07
C ARG A 80 -6.26 -5.67 -8.59
N MET A 81 -5.95 -6.95 -8.43
CA MET A 81 -4.67 -7.55 -8.82
C MET A 81 -4.87 -8.73 -9.76
N GLN A 82 -3.95 -8.93 -10.70
CA GLN A 82 -3.77 -10.17 -11.45
C GLN A 82 -2.31 -10.61 -11.27
N GLY A 83 -2.08 -11.86 -10.87
CA GLY A 83 -0.77 -12.30 -10.39
C GLY A 83 0.36 -12.25 -11.44
N ASP A 84 0.00 -12.39 -12.71
CA ASP A 84 0.90 -12.32 -13.87
C ASP A 84 1.08 -10.91 -14.44
N VAL A 85 0.29 -9.92 -13.96
CA VAL A 85 0.34 -8.53 -14.43
C VAL A 85 0.90 -7.60 -13.35
N SER A 86 0.43 -7.73 -12.11
CA SER A 86 0.64 -6.72 -11.08
C SER A 86 1.74 -7.04 -10.07
N ILE A 87 2.45 -8.15 -10.26
CA ILE A 87 3.55 -8.57 -9.37
C ILE A 87 4.89 -8.36 -10.08
N THR A 88 5.72 -7.48 -9.53
CA THR A 88 7.10 -7.26 -10.00
C THR A 88 8.09 -7.77 -8.97
N THR A 89 8.96 -8.69 -9.36
CA THR A 89 10.04 -9.23 -8.53
C THR A 89 11.39 -8.63 -8.92
N ILE A 90 12.19 -8.27 -7.92
CA ILE A 90 13.54 -7.71 -8.07
C ILE A 90 14.51 -8.56 -7.26
N PRO A 91 15.16 -9.57 -7.89
CA PRO A 91 16.03 -10.50 -7.18
C PRO A 91 17.38 -9.86 -6.80
N GLY A 92 18.02 -10.40 -5.77
CA GLY A 92 19.43 -10.12 -5.45
C GLY A 92 19.70 -8.77 -4.77
N ILE A 93 18.68 -8.15 -4.16
CA ILE A 93 18.84 -6.86 -3.48
C ILE A 93 19.11 -7.09 -1.99
N ARG A 94 20.06 -6.33 -1.41
CA ARG A 94 20.31 -6.36 0.03
C ARG A 94 19.04 -5.97 0.80
N GLY A 95 18.71 -6.76 1.82
CA GLY A 95 17.63 -6.53 2.78
C GLY A 95 18.17 -6.54 4.21
N HIS A 96 17.71 -7.46 5.04
CA HIS A 96 17.96 -7.49 6.48
C HIS A 96 18.41 -8.88 6.94
N GLN A 97 19.46 -8.96 7.77
CA GLN A 97 20.04 -10.23 8.23
C GLN A 97 19.09 -11.04 9.13
N LEU A 98 18.19 -10.39 9.86
CA LEU A 98 17.22 -11.05 10.75
C LEU A 98 16.02 -11.70 10.02
N ASP A 99 15.86 -11.52 8.71
CA ASP A 99 14.83 -12.26 7.97
C ASP A 99 15.39 -13.66 7.60
N PRO A 100 14.90 -14.75 8.20
CA PRO A 100 15.45 -16.08 8.01
C PRO A 100 15.27 -16.63 6.59
N SER A 101 14.40 -16.03 5.77
CA SER A 101 14.24 -16.39 4.36
C SER A 101 15.28 -15.74 3.44
N GLN A 102 16.05 -14.76 3.93
CA GLN A 102 17.08 -14.06 3.16
C GLN A 102 18.40 -14.81 3.17
N THR A 103 18.36 -16.06 2.72
CA THR A 103 19.48 -17.01 2.80
C THR A 103 19.60 -17.83 1.51
N PRO A 104 20.80 -18.23 1.06
CA PRO A 104 20.98 -19.02 -0.16
C PRO A 104 20.22 -20.35 -0.18
N GLU A 105 19.93 -20.93 0.98
CA GLU A 105 19.15 -22.16 1.12
C GLU A 105 17.67 -21.97 0.73
N TYR A 106 17.14 -20.75 0.82
CA TYR A 106 15.73 -20.46 0.52
C TYR A 106 15.51 -20.21 -0.98
N SER A 107 16.48 -19.63 -1.68
CA SER A 107 16.37 -19.34 -3.12
C SER A 107 17.74 -19.26 -3.80
N PRO A 108 17.91 -19.87 -4.99
CA PRO A 108 19.16 -19.81 -5.75
C PRO A 108 19.54 -18.40 -6.23
N SER A 109 18.60 -17.45 -6.24
CA SER A 109 18.90 -16.05 -6.59
C SER A 109 19.59 -15.28 -5.45
N ILE A 110 19.63 -15.85 -4.24
CA ILE A 110 20.23 -15.24 -3.05
C ILE A 110 21.69 -15.69 -2.94
N ARG A 111 22.62 -14.74 -3.10
CA ARG A 111 24.07 -15.02 -3.13
C ARG A 111 24.76 -14.93 -1.76
N GLY A 112 24.01 -14.62 -0.72
CA GLY A 112 24.52 -14.50 0.65
C GLY A 112 23.45 -13.98 1.62
N ASN A 113 23.70 -14.12 2.91
CA ASN A 113 22.72 -13.80 3.95
C ASN A 113 22.33 -12.31 3.94
N GLY A 114 21.05 -12.05 4.24
CA GLY A 114 20.44 -10.72 4.18
C GLY A 114 20.35 -10.15 2.76
N ILE A 115 20.42 -10.99 1.72
CA ILE A 115 20.01 -10.64 0.34
C ILE A 115 18.64 -11.26 0.10
N SER A 116 17.75 -10.53 -0.56
CA SER A 116 16.38 -10.96 -0.81
C SER A 116 15.96 -10.72 -2.26
N CYS A 117 14.88 -11.39 -2.65
CA CYS A 117 14.02 -10.91 -3.71
C CYS A 117 13.04 -9.91 -3.11
N LYS A 118 13.05 -8.68 -3.61
CA LYS A 118 12.07 -7.66 -3.23
C LYS A 118 10.89 -7.72 -4.18
N THR A 119 9.68 -7.52 -3.66
CA THR A 119 8.45 -7.68 -4.46
C THR A 119 7.57 -6.47 -4.35
N ILE A 120 7.08 -5.98 -5.48
CA ILE A 120 6.09 -4.90 -5.57
C ILE A 120 4.78 -5.53 -6.03
N PHE A 121 3.73 -5.32 -5.26
CA PHE A 121 2.35 -5.69 -5.57
C PHE A 121 1.58 -4.43 -5.93
N ASP A 122 1.27 -4.25 -7.22
CA ASP A 122 0.44 -3.14 -7.68
C ASP A 122 -1.05 -3.51 -7.58
N CYS A 123 -1.70 -3.07 -6.51
CA CYS A 123 -3.14 -3.26 -6.30
C CYS A 123 -3.92 -1.97 -6.61
N THR A 124 -3.31 -1.04 -7.36
CA THR A 124 -3.99 0.16 -7.83
C THR A 124 -4.78 -0.15 -9.09
N VAL A 125 -5.98 0.42 -9.21
CA VAL A 125 -6.79 0.28 -10.41
C VAL A 125 -6.07 0.95 -11.59
N PRO A 126 -5.92 0.28 -12.74
CA PRO A 126 -5.41 0.92 -13.95
C PRO A 126 -6.23 2.17 -14.27
N TRP A 127 -5.59 3.28 -14.60
CA TRP A 127 -6.23 4.59 -14.77
C TRP A 127 -7.46 4.51 -15.69
N ALA A 128 -7.32 3.81 -16.82
CA ALA A 128 -8.38 3.65 -17.82
C ALA A 128 -9.61 2.88 -17.30
N LEU A 129 -9.47 2.12 -16.22
CA LEU A 129 -10.53 1.28 -15.66
C LEU A 129 -11.14 1.86 -14.37
N LYS A 130 -10.71 3.03 -13.88
CA LYS A 130 -11.14 3.54 -12.55
C LYS A 130 -12.66 3.61 -12.37
N SER A 131 -13.43 3.92 -13.42
CA SER A 131 -14.90 3.96 -13.35
C SER A 131 -15.55 2.60 -13.12
N HIS A 132 -14.86 1.48 -13.36
CA HIS A 132 -15.38 0.13 -13.16
C HIS A 132 -15.15 -0.43 -11.75
N PHE A 133 -14.36 0.27 -10.92
CA PHE A 133 -13.90 -0.20 -9.62
C PHE A 133 -14.32 0.71 -8.46
N GLU A 134 -15.36 1.52 -8.68
CA GLU A 134 -15.98 2.30 -7.62
C GLU A 134 -16.58 1.35 -6.57
N ARG A 135 -16.22 1.54 -5.30
CA ARG A 135 -16.83 0.80 -4.19
C ARG A 135 -18.31 1.18 -4.08
N ALA A 136 -19.13 0.28 -3.54
CA ALA A 136 -20.56 0.55 -3.37
C ALA A 136 -20.78 1.85 -2.55
N PRO A 137 -21.47 2.87 -3.11
CA PRO A 137 -21.63 4.15 -2.44
C PRO A 137 -22.79 4.09 -1.46
N PHE A 138 -22.49 3.85 -0.18
CA PHE A 138 -23.48 3.99 0.89
C PHE A 138 -23.78 5.47 1.16
N ALA A 139 -25.00 5.77 1.59
CA ALA A 139 -25.38 7.13 1.96
C ALA A 139 -24.59 7.60 3.19
N ASP A 140 -24.11 8.84 3.15
CA ASP A 140 -23.48 9.47 4.31
C ASP A 140 -24.56 9.84 5.33
N VAL A 141 -24.56 9.12 6.46
CA VAL A 141 -25.54 9.25 7.54
C VAL A 141 -24.85 9.42 8.86
N ASP A 142 -25.44 10.20 9.76
CA ASP A 142 -25.00 10.25 11.15
C ASP A 142 -25.42 8.95 11.87
N PRO A 143 -24.47 8.10 12.31
CA PRO A 143 -24.82 6.84 12.95
C PRO A 143 -25.15 7.02 14.45
N ARG A 144 -24.88 8.19 15.04
CA ARG A 144 -25.05 8.43 16.49
C ARG A 144 -26.49 8.25 16.98
N PRO A 145 -27.54 8.70 16.25
CA PRO A 145 -28.92 8.45 16.66
C PRO A 145 -29.30 6.96 16.70
N PHE A 146 -28.60 6.11 15.92
CA PHE A 146 -28.91 4.67 15.82
C PHE A 146 -28.19 3.82 16.88
N ALA A 147 -27.03 4.27 17.38
CA ALA A 147 -26.26 3.57 18.42
C ALA A 147 -25.55 4.54 19.39
N PRO A 148 -26.29 5.39 20.13
CA PRO A 148 -25.71 6.51 20.88
C PRO A 148 -24.70 6.07 21.94
N GLU A 149 -24.94 4.97 22.65
CA GLU A 149 -24.04 4.46 23.69
C GLU A 149 -22.69 3.99 23.14
N TYR A 150 -22.69 3.41 21.93
CA TYR A 150 -21.48 2.92 21.28
C TYR A 150 -20.54 4.09 20.95
N PHE A 151 -21.08 5.12 20.30
CA PHE A 151 -20.30 6.29 19.89
C PHE A 151 -19.86 7.15 21.08
N ALA A 152 -20.71 7.32 22.09
CA ALA A 152 -20.32 8.02 23.34
C ALA A 152 -19.17 7.32 24.08
N ARG A 153 -19.04 6.00 23.96
CA ARG A 153 -17.91 5.24 24.52
C ARG A 153 -16.62 5.42 23.72
N LEU A 154 -16.71 5.53 22.39
CA LEU A 154 -15.54 5.78 21.54
C LEU A 154 -14.91 7.15 21.84
N GLU A 155 -15.73 8.17 22.08
CA GLU A 155 -15.26 9.52 22.44
C GLU A 155 -14.54 9.58 23.80
N LYS A 156 -14.78 8.61 24.69
CA LYS A 156 -14.21 8.58 26.06
C LYS A 156 -12.91 7.78 26.17
N LYS A 157 -12.51 7.01 25.16
CA LYS A 157 -11.21 6.31 25.18
C LYS A 157 -10.11 7.28 24.72
N PRO A 158 -9.11 7.61 25.55
CA PRO A 158 -7.92 8.28 25.04
C PRO A 158 -7.20 7.32 24.08
N GLY A 159 -6.80 7.85 22.93
CA GLY A 159 -6.02 7.13 21.92
C GLY A 159 -4.60 6.81 22.38
#